data_AF-A0A554LJI3-F1
#
_entry.id   AF-A0A554LJI3-F1
#
_cell.length_a   1.000
_cell.length_b   1.000
_cell.length_c   1.000
_cell.angle_alpha   90.00
_cell.angle_beta   90.00
_cell.angle_gamma   90.00
#
_symmetry.space_group_name_H-M   'P 1'
#
loop_
_entity.id
_entity.type
_entity.pdbx_description
1 polymer ?
#
loop_
_entity_poly.entity_id
_entity_poly.type
_entity_poly.pdbx_seq_one_letter_code
_entity_poly.pdbx_strand_id
1 'polypeptide(L)'
;MRVSEYGLKTILPPKNIWRPYLALKNNKNKEKIFKWFEKNYNLQKYLKAKKIVSLNFKKIEQELSITVEQILDLHNSQNFEVFLSFFGPGGSYKLPNIITIRVLNHDDLNYSNVNITHELIHLLVENKIQKYNFSHHDKELFVNSILFQPQIAKILKIKNEEIIKSKYYYSFRKYF
;
A
#
# COMPACT_ATOMS: atom_id res chain seq x y z
N MET A 1 -1.05 23.00 17.71
CA MET A 1 -0.07 22.70 16.64
C MET A 1 -0.64 21.55 15.81
N ARG A 2 -0.73 21.71 14.48
CA ARG A 2 -1.70 21.01 13.59
C ARG A 2 -1.54 19.49 13.64
N VAL A 3 -2.63 18.81 14.00
CA VAL A 3 -2.80 17.36 13.86
C VAL A 3 -2.94 17.07 12.37
N SER A 4 -2.02 16.31 11.80
CA SER A 4 -2.04 15.86 10.41
C SER A 4 -3.23 14.92 10.18
N GLU A 5 -4.07 15.23 9.19
CA GLU A 5 -5.07 14.31 8.65
C GLU A 5 -4.52 13.74 7.33
N TYR A 6 -4.09 12.48 7.31
CA TYR A 6 -4.04 11.67 6.10
C TYR A 6 -5.49 11.26 5.76
N GLY A 7 -6.25 12.27 5.36
CA GLY A 7 -7.66 12.12 5.04
C GLY A 7 -7.86 11.18 3.86
N LEU A 8 -8.48 10.03 4.13
CA LEU A 8 -8.94 9.06 3.14
C LEU A 8 -10.09 9.68 2.31
N LYS A 9 -9.75 10.56 1.35
CA LYS A 9 -10.70 11.47 0.71
C LYS A 9 -11.78 10.78 -0.13
N THR A 10 -11.47 9.64 -0.75
CA THR A 10 -12.46 8.98 -1.61
C THR A 10 -12.10 7.52 -1.88
N ILE A 11 -12.85 6.59 -1.31
CA ILE A 11 -12.90 5.21 -1.81
C ILE A 11 -14.08 5.15 -2.78
N LEU A 12 -13.79 5.41 -4.06
CA LEU A 12 -14.74 5.35 -5.18
C LEU A 12 -15.04 3.90 -5.55
N PRO A 13 -16.28 3.55 -5.92
CA PRO A 13 -16.56 2.23 -6.46
C PRO A 13 -15.65 1.97 -7.69
N PRO A 14 -15.19 0.72 -7.86
CA PRO A 14 -14.22 0.36 -8.90
C PRO A 14 -14.60 0.75 -10.32
N LYS A 15 -15.86 1.05 -10.64
CA LYS A 15 -16.29 1.54 -11.97
C LYS A 15 -15.42 2.71 -12.49
N ASN A 16 -14.91 3.59 -11.61
CA ASN A 16 -14.05 4.71 -12.01
C ASN A 16 -12.53 4.45 -11.87
N ILE A 17 -12.13 3.40 -11.15
CA ILE A 17 -10.72 3.03 -10.91
C ILE A 17 -10.14 2.23 -12.07
N TRP A 18 -10.98 1.74 -12.99
CA TRP A 18 -10.53 0.97 -14.15
C TRP A 18 -9.78 1.77 -15.22
N ARG A 19 -9.73 3.11 -15.19
CA ARG A 19 -9.04 3.89 -16.25
C ARG A 19 -7.57 3.48 -16.50
N PRO A 20 -6.73 3.15 -15.48
CA PRO A 20 -5.39 2.62 -15.70
C PRO A 20 -5.35 1.15 -16.15
N TYR A 21 -6.25 0.29 -15.65
CA TYR A 21 -6.31 -1.13 -16.03
C TYR A 21 -6.96 -1.37 -17.42
N LEU A 22 -7.80 -0.44 -17.87
CA LEU A 22 -8.39 -0.40 -19.22
C LEU A 22 -7.39 0.01 -20.30
N ALA A 23 -6.19 0.47 -19.93
CA ALA A 23 -5.09 0.73 -20.85
C ALA A 23 -4.36 -0.54 -21.31
N LEU A 24 -4.74 -1.73 -20.81
CA LEU A 24 -4.23 -3.02 -21.29
C LEU A 24 -4.71 -3.27 -22.73
N LYS A 25 -3.74 -3.25 -23.66
CA LYS A 25 -3.85 -3.20 -25.14
C LYS A 25 -4.56 -4.38 -25.85
N ASN A 26 -5.44 -5.18 -25.22
CA ASN A 26 -6.12 -6.28 -25.94
C ASN A 26 -7.59 -6.49 -25.54
N ASN A 27 -8.49 -6.34 -26.53
CA ASN A 27 -9.94 -6.27 -26.38
C ASN A 27 -10.57 -7.58 -25.82
N LYS A 28 -9.99 -8.75 -26.10
CA LYS A 28 -10.50 -10.07 -25.63
C LYS A 28 -10.24 -10.35 -24.14
N ASN A 29 -9.13 -9.86 -23.59
CA ASN A 29 -8.82 -10.06 -22.16
C ASN A 29 -9.65 -9.12 -21.29
N LYS A 30 -9.96 -7.93 -21.79
CA LYS A 30 -10.81 -6.94 -21.14
C LYS A 30 -12.21 -7.49 -20.85
N GLU A 31 -12.84 -8.15 -21.83
CA GLU A 31 -14.19 -8.70 -21.66
C GLU A 31 -14.22 -9.84 -20.63
N LYS A 32 -13.20 -10.72 -20.62
CA LYS A 32 -13.08 -11.81 -19.63
C LYS A 32 -12.92 -11.27 -18.21
N ILE A 33 -12.05 -10.27 -18.03
CA ILE A 33 -11.83 -9.61 -16.74
C ILE A 33 -13.10 -8.91 -16.27
N PHE A 34 -13.80 -8.22 -17.17
CA PHE A 34 -15.04 -7.53 -16.86
C PHE A 34 -16.14 -8.52 -16.43
N LYS A 35 -16.35 -9.62 -17.18
CA LYS A 35 -17.31 -10.67 -16.80
C LYS A 35 -16.95 -11.33 -15.47
N TRP A 36 -15.68 -11.61 -15.23
CA TRP A 36 -15.23 -12.11 -13.92
C TRP A 36 -15.54 -11.11 -12.82
N PHE A 37 -15.26 -9.82 -13.05
CA PHE A 37 -15.53 -8.77 -12.08
C PHE A 37 -17.02 -8.65 -11.78
N GLU A 38 -17.89 -8.56 -12.78
CA GLU A 38 -19.35 -8.49 -12.55
C GLU A 38 -19.87 -9.70 -11.77
N LYS A 39 -19.32 -10.89 -12.05
CA LYS A 39 -19.69 -12.11 -11.33
C LYS A 39 -19.22 -12.12 -9.86
N ASN A 40 -18.06 -11.55 -9.56
CA ASN A 40 -17.42 -11.67 -8.25
C ASN A 40 -17.50 -10.39 -7.40
N TYR A 41 -17.87 -9.27 -8.00
CA TYR A 41 -18.00 -8.00 -7.32
C TYR A 41 -19.24 -7.99 -6.44
N ASN A 42 -19.04 -7.65 -5.17
CA ASN A 42 -20.13 -7.47 -4.22
C ASN A 42 -19.95 -6.10 -3.53
N LEU A 43 -20.87 -5.17 -3.80
CA LEU A 43 -20.84 -3.82 -3.26
C LEU A 43 -20.90 -3.82 -1.72
N GLN A 44 -21.66 -4.72 -1.11
CA GLN A 44 -21.74 -4.80 0.35
C GLN A 44 -20.42 -5.30 0.96
N LYS A 45 -19.80 -6.31 0.34
CA LYS A 45 -18.44 -6.77 0.72
C LYS A 45 -17.44 -5.62 0.60
N TYR A 46 -17.54 -4.82 -0.46
CA TYR A 46 -16.70 -3.66 -0.70
C TYR A 46 -16.86 -2.58 0.37
N LEU A 47 -18.10 -2.16 0.65
CA LEU A 47 -18.38 -1.15 1.67
C LEU A 47 -17.95 -1.61 3.07
N LYS A 48 -18.11 -2.90 3.37
CA LYS A 48 -17.62 -3.49 4.62
C LYS A 48 -16.08 -3.45 4.69
N ALA A 49 -15.38 -3.86 3.64
CA ALA A 49 -13.92 -3.78 3.56
C ALA A 49 -13.42 -2.34 3.70
N LYS A 50 -14.03 -1.40 2.96
CA LYS A 50 -13.80 0.06 3.08
C LYS A 50 -13.87 0.54 4.51
N LYS A 51 -14.95 0.20 5.22
CA LYS A 51 -15.15 0.62 6.60
C LYS A 51 -14.07 0.04 7.52
N ILE A 52 -13.75 -1.25 7.38
CA ILE A 52 -12.75 -1.93 8.20
C ILE A 52 -11.36 -1.30 8.00
N VAL A 53 -10.90 -1.20 6.74
CA VAL A 53 -9.59 -0.63 6.41
C VAL A 53 -9.50 0.81 6.91
N SER A 54 -10.50 1.64 6.63
CA SER A 54 -10.50 3.05 7.05
C SER A 54 -10.43 3.19 8.57
N LEU A 55 -11.22 2.42 9.32
CA LEU A 55 -11.20 2.46 10.78
C LEU A 55 -9.89 1.93 11.36
N ASN A 56 -9.30 0.90 10.75
CA ASN A 56 -8.03 0.32 11.22
C ASN A 56 -6.85 1.24 10.94
N PHE A 57 -6.81 1.88 9.78
CA PHE A 57 -5.75 2.81 9.43
C PHE A 57 -5.83 4.09 10.27
N LYS A 58 -7.03 4.66 10.44
CA LYS A 58 -7.26 5.86 11.25
C LYS A 58 -6.76 5.74 12.69
N LYS A 59 -6.74 4.53 13.26
CA LYS A 59 -6.21 4.27 14.62
C LYS A 59 -4.70 4.48 14.74
N ILE A 60 -3.96 4.29 13.65
CA ILE A 60 -2.49 4.34 13.65
C ILE A 60 -1.93 5.53 12.89
N GLU A 61 -2.75 6.17 12.06
CA GLU A 61 -2.38 7.21 11.09
C GLU A 61 -1.50 8.32 11.67
N GLN A 62 -1.91 8.90 12.80
CA GLN A 62 -1.17 10.02 13.41
C GLN A 62 0.20 9.57 13.95
N GLU A 63 0.26 8.45 14.65
CA GLU A 63 1.53 7.93 15.20
C GLU A 63 2.47 7.47 14.08
N LEU A 64 1.91 6.77 13.08
CA LEU A 64 2.63 6.30 11.90
C LEU A 64 3.25 7.46 11.13
N SER A 65 2.49 8.51 10.88
CA SER A 65 2.96 9.65 10.10
C SER A 65 4.10 10.40 10.75
N ILE A 66 3.98 10.71 12.04
CA ILE A 66 5.07 11.35 12.81
C ILE A 66 6.33 10.47 12.75
N THR A 67 6.16 9.16 12.94
CA THR A 67 7.29 8.22 12.93
C THR A 67 7.96 8.15 11.56
N VAL A 68 7.18 8.06 10.48
CA VAL A 68 7.69 8.02 9.11
C VAL A 68 8.37 9.33 8.73
N GLU A 69 7.80 10.48 9.08
CA GLU A 69 8.39 11.80 8.85
C GLU A 69 9.74 11.93 9.55
N GLN A 70 9.85 11.46 10.80
CA GLN A 70 11.11 11.45 11.55
C GLN A 70 12.16 10.53 10.93
N ILE A 71 11.79 9.30 10.56
CA ILE A 71 12.73 8.33 9.98
C ILE A 71 13.26 8.80 8.62
N LEU A 72 12.40 9.44 7.82
CA LEU A 72 12.74 9.85 6.46
C LEU A 72 13.29 11.28 6.35
N ASP A 73 13.32 12.01 7.47
CA ASP A 73 13.66 13.43 7.57
C ASP A 73 12.81 14.28 6.59
N LEU A 74 11.50 14.12 6.70
CA LEU A 74 10.52 14.82 5.88
C LEU A 74 9.94 16.01 6.66
N HIS A 75 9.77 17.14 5.97
CA HIS A 75 9.27 18.37 6.59
C HIS A 75 7.89 18.80 6.08
N ASN A 76 7.30 18.06 5.15
CA ASN A 76 6.03 18.42 4.50
C ASN A 76 5.03 17.28 4.54
N SER A 77 3.80 17.59 4.93
CA SER A 77 2.69 16.66 4.84
C SER A 77 2.24 16.47 3.39
N GLN A 78 1.98 15.21 3.02
CA GLN A 78 1.39 14.86 1.73
C GLN A 78 0.05 14.16 1.97
N ASN A 79 -0.94 14.53 1.17
CA ASN A 79 -2.24 13.86 1.16
C ASN A 79 -2.18 12.70 0.17
N PHE A 80 -2.61 11.51 0.59
CA PHE A 80 -2.67 10.32 -0.25
C PHE A 80 -4.11 9.83 -0.43
N GLU A 81 -4.40 9.30 -1.62
CA GLU A 81 -5.67 8.63 -1.91
C GLU A 81 -5.46 7.12 -1.88
N VAL A 82 -6.18 6.43 -0.98
CA VAL A 82 -6.14 4.96 -0.87
C VAL A 82 -7.38 4.37 -1.52
N PHE A 83 -7.18 3.52 -2.52
CA PHE A 83 -8.19 2.75 -3.22
C PHE A 83 -8.16 1.28 -2.81
N LEU A 84 -9.33 0.65 -2.88
CA LEU A 84 -9.47 -0.79 -2.61
C LEU A 84 -9.76 -1.54 -3.91
N SER A 85 -9.06 -2.66 -4.10
CA SER A 85 -9.23 -3.60 -5.21
C SER A 85 -9.58 -5.00 -4.70
N PHE A 86 -10.28 -5.79 -5.51
CA PHE A 86 -10.52 -7.22 -5.25
C PHE A 86 -9.61 -8.13 -6.08
N PHE A 87 -8.63 -7.58 -6.76
CA PHE A 87 -7.71 -8.30 -7.64
C PHE A 87 -6.35 -7.60 -7.69
N GLY A 88 -5.34 -8.28 -8.24
CA GLY A 88 -3.99 -7.74 -8.39
C GLY A 88 -3.05 -8.12 -7.23
N PRO A 89 -1.91 -7.44 -7.10
CA PRO A 89 -0.95 -7.63 -6.01
C PRO A 89 -1.51 -7.12 -4.67
N GLY A 90 -0.81 -7.37 -3.55
CA GLY A 90 -1.25 -6.94 -2.22
C GLY A 90 -1.40 -5.42 -2.08
N GLY A 91 -0.50 -4.67 -2.72
CA GLY A 91 -0.49 -3.22 -2.82
C GLY A 91 0.11 -2.76 -4.15
N SER A 92 -0.15 -1.51 -4.50
CA SER A 92 0.55 -0.79 -5.57
C SER A 92 0.40 0.72 -5.34
N TYR A 93 1.39 1.48 -5.77
CA TYR A 93 1.35 2.94 -5.75
C TYR A 93 1.38 3.53 -7.16
N LYS A 94 0.89 4.76 -7.28
CA LYS A 94 0.96 5.57 -8.49
C LYS A 94 1.20 7.02 -8.10
N LEU A 95 2.20 7.63 -8.75
CA LEU A 95 2.50 9.04 -8.55
C LEU A 95 1.35 9.97 -9.03
N PRO A 96 1.18 11.14 -8.39
CA PRO A 96 1.98 11.61 -7.26
C PRO A 96 1.60 10.97 -5.92
N ASN A 97 0.33 10.64 -5.67
CA ASN A 97 -0.16 10.36 -4.30
C ASN A 97 -1.25 9.29 -4.22
N ILE A 98 -1.23 8.27 -5.09
CA ILE A 98 -2.27 7.25 -5.15
C ILE A 98 -1.73 5.91 -4.65
N ILE A 99 -2.46 5.26 -3.75
CA ILE A 99 -2.21 3.91 -3.26
C ILE A 99 -3.42 3.06 -3.60
N THR A 100 -3.21 1.82 -4.06
CA THR A 100 -4.26 0.82 -4.23
C THR A 100 -3.87 -0.44 -3.48
N ILE A 101 -4.71 -0.90 -2.56
CA ILE A 101 -4.52 -2.16 -1.85
C ILE A 101 -5.56 -3.19 -2.25
N ARG A 102 -5.20 -4.46 -2.20
CA ARG A 102 -6.14 -5.56 -2.39
C ARG A 102 -6.85 -5.91 -1.08
N VAL A 103 -8.13 -6.27 -1.18
CA VAL A 103 -9.02 -6.66 -0.07
C VAL A 103 -9.89 -7.87 -0.47
N LEU A 104 -9.28 -8.91 -1.04
CA LEU A 104 -9.99 -10.08 -1.56
C LEU A 104 -10.50 -11.00 -0.44
N ASN A 105 -9.69 -11.20 0.60
CA ASN A 105 -9.91 -12.16 1.68
C ASN A 105 -9.65 -11.53 3.06
N HIS A 106 -9.76 -12.34 4.12
CA HIS A 106 -9.56 -11.89 5.50
C HIS A 106 -8.11 -11.47 5.78
N ASP A 107 -7.14 -12.18 5.20
CA ASP A 107 -5.72 -11.87 5.38
C ASP A 107 -5.36 -10.51 4.78
N ASP A 108 -5.86 -10.21 3.58
CA ASP A 108 -5.71 -8.88 2.96
C ASP A 108 -6.24 -7.75 3.87
N LEU A 109 -7.34 -7.99 4.61
CA LEU A 109 -7.87 -7.02 5.57
C LEU A 109 -6.95 -6.88 6.80
N ASN A 110 -6.42 -7.99 7.31
CA ASN A 110 -5.51 -8.00 8.45
C ASN A 110 -4.19 -7.26 8.13
N TYR A 111 -3.66 -7.45 6.92
CA TYR A 111 -2.41 -6.84 6.47
C TYR A 111 -2.61 -5.48 5.78
N SER A 112 -3.83 -4.95 5.72
CA SER A 112 -4.13 -3.70 5.01
C SER A 112 -3.29 -2.51 5.50
N ASN A 113 -3.08 -2.36 6.81
CA ASN A 113 -2.23 -1.31 7.36
C ASN A 113 -0.76 -1.44 6.91
N VAL A 114 -0.25 -2.69 6.85
CA VAL A 114 1.11 -2.97 6.39
C VAL A 114 1.25 -2.62 4.90
N ASN A 115 0.30 -3.08 4.07
CA ASN A 115 0.31 -2.80 2.64
C ASN A 115 0.18 -1.29 2.36
N ILE A 116 -0.73 -0.58 3.04
CA ILE A 116 -0.84 0.89 2.88
C ILE A 116 0.49 1.56 3.23
N THR A 117 1.12 1.15 4.33
CA THR A 117 2.39 1.75 4.77
C THR A 117 3.52 1.46 3.79
N HIS A 118 3.60 0.25 3.25
CA HIS A 118 4.58 -0.14 2.22
C HIS A 118 4.49 0.76 0.99
N GLU A 119 3.28 0.90 0.44
CA GLU A 119 3.04 1.73 -0.74
C GLU A 119 3.21 3.23 -0.46
N LEU A 120 2.93 3.68 0.77
CA LEU A 120 3.18 5.05 1.20
C LEU A 120 4.68 5.36 1.25
N ILE A 121 5.49 4.45 1.80
CA ILE A 121 6.95 4.62 1.84
C ILE A 121 7.51 4.70 0.43
N HIS A 122 7.03 3.86 -0.50
CA HIS A 122 7.38 3.96 -1.93
C HIS A 122 7.18 5.37 -2.47
N LEU A 123 6.00 5.98 -2.24
CA LEU A 123 5.71 7.34 -2.70
C LEU A 123 6.66 8.38 -2.08
N LEU A 124 6.94 8.25 -0.79
CA LEU A 124 7.80 9.21 -0.06
C LEU A 124 9.26 9.16 -0.50
N VAL A 125 9.76 7.99 -0.90
CA VAL A 125 11.17 7.78 -1.23
C VAL A 125 11.44 7.68 -2.73
N GLU A 126 10.41 7.78 -3.58
CA GLU A 126 10.53 7.69 -5.03
C GLU A 126 11.61 8.63 -5.60
N ASN A 127 11.68 9.87 -5.12
CA ASN A 127 12.72 10.81 -5.55
C ASN A 127 14.14 10.30 -5.26
N LYS A 128 14.35 9.62 -4.12
CA LYS A 128 15.64 9.02 -3.76
C LYS A 128 15.91 7.80 -4.65
N ILE A 129 14.91 6.94 -4.86
CA ILE A 129 14.97 5.76 -5.75
C ILE A 129 15.39 6.17 -7.16
N GLN A 130 14.76 7.21 -7.73
CA GLN A 130 15.07 7.71 -9.06
C GLN A 130 16.47 8.34 -9.11
N LYS A 131 16.83 9.14 -8.11
CA LYS A 131 18.16 9.79 -8.03
C LYS A 131 19.30 8.78 -8.04
N TYR A 132 19.15 7.66 -7.33
CA TYR A 132 20.18 6.62 -7.22
C TYR A 132 19.98 5.46 -8.21
N ASN A 133 19.00 5.55 -9.11
CA ASN A 133 18.69 4.55 -10.13
C ASN A 133 18.58 3.12 -9.57
N PHE A 134 17.83 2.97 -8.47
CA PHE A 134 17.62 1.66 -7.85
C PHE A 134 16.94 0.69 -8.81
N SER A 135 17.41 -0.56 -8.83
CA SER A 135 16.67 -1.63 -9.49
C SER A 135 15.32 -1.86 -8.80
N HIS A 136 14.39 -2.55 -9.46
CA HIS A 136 13.11 -2.89 -8.82
C HIS A 136 13.32 -3.66 -7.50
N HIS A 137 14.30 -4.56 -7.47
CA HIS A 137 14.66 -5.33 -6.29
C HIS A 137 15.21 -4.44 -5.17
N ASP A 138 16.14 -3.54 -5.48
CA ASP A 138 16.75 -2.65 -4.49
C ASP A 138 15.75 -1.67 -3.91
N LYS A 139 14.81 -1.20 -4.73
CA LYS A 139 13.68 -0.38 -4.30
C LYS A 139 12.83 -1.11 -3.25
N GLU A 140 12.41 -2.36 -3.51
CA GLU A 140 11.59 -3.11 -2.55
C GLU A 140 12.37 -3.41 -1.26
N LEU A 141 13.67 -3.71 -1.35
CA LEU A 141 14.53 -3.90 -0.18
C LEU A 141 14.66 -2.63 0.66
N PHE A 142 14.85 -1.48 0.00
CA PHE A 142 14.95 -0.19 0.66
C PHE A 142 13.65 0.17 1.40
N VAL A 143 12.52 0.05 0.73
CA VAL A 143 11.20 0.29 1.35
C VAL A 143 10.94 -0.63 2.52
N ASN A 144 11.21 -1.93 2.36
CA ASN A 144 11.05 -2.88 3.44
C ASN A 144 11.98 -2.58 4.63
N SER A 145 13.20 -2.09 4.39
CA SER A 145 14.14 -1.73 5.47
C SER A 145 13.63 -0.58 6.34
N ILE A 146 12.79 0.28 5.77
CA ILE A 146 12.08 1.35 6.49
C ILE A 146 10.86 0.75 7.20
N LEU A 147 10.04 -0.04 6.49
CA LEU A 147 8.83 -0.67 7.03
C LEU A 147 9.11 -1.52 8.28
N PHE A 148 10.23 -2.23 8.30
CA PHE A 148 10.65 -3.10 9.41
C PHE A 148 11.48 -2.39 10.47
N GLN A 149 11.63 -1.07 10.42
CA GLN A 149 12.19 -0.31 11.54
C GLN A 149 11.37 -0.59 12.82
N PRO A 150 12.00 -0.80 13.99
CA PRO A 150 11.30 -1.23 15.20
C PRO A 150 10.12 -0.34 15.60
N GLN A 151 10.22 0.96 15.36
CA GLN A 151 9.19 1.96 15.66
C GLN A 151 7.95 1.75 14.77
N ILE A 152 8.14 1.60 13.45
CA ILE A 152 7.06 1.35 12.49
C ILE A 152 6.46 -0.05 12.71
N ALA A 153 7.31 -1.08 12.85
CA ALA A 153 6.86 -2.46 13.06
C ALA A 153 5.98 -2.60 14.32
N LYS A 154 6.31 -1.87 15.39
CA LYS A 154 5.51 -1.81 16.62
C LYS A 154 4.12 -1.21 16.39
N ILE A 155 4.03 -0.10 15.66
CA ILE A 155 2.76 0.57 15.33
C ILE A 155 1.88 -0.35 14.48
N LEU A 156 2.48 -1.02 13.50
CA LEU A 156 1.80 -1.96 12.59
C LEU A 156 1.51 -3.32 13.24
N LYS A 157 2.01 -3.57 14.45
CA LYS A 157 1.89 -4.85 15.17
C LYS A 157 2.40 -6.04 14.36
N ILE A 158 3.44 -5.82 13.57
CA ILE A 158 4.11 -6.88 12.81
C ILE A 158 4.80 -7.80 13.81
N LYS A 159 4.50 -9.11 13.78
CA LYS A 159 5.11 -10.07 14.71
C LYS A 159 6.56 -10.35 14.31
N ASN A 160 7.44 -10.61 15.27
CA ASN A 160 8.82 -11.02 15.01
C ASN A 160 8.91 -12.23 14.07
N GLU A 161 7.98 -13.18 14.16
CA GLU A 161 7.92 -14.30 13.22
C GLU A 161 7.58 -13.90 11.79
N GLU A 162 6.87 -12.80 11.56
CA GLU A 162 6.57 -12.27 10.22
C GLU A 162 7.77 -11.48 9.66
N ILE A 163 8.53 -10.80 10.54
CA ILE A 163 9.85 -10.23 10.22
C ILE A 163 10.86 -11.35 9.91
N ILE A 164 10.73 -12.51 10.57
CA ILE A 164 11.57 -13.68 10.33
C ILE A 164 11.05 -14.50 9.14
N LYS A 165 9.75 -14.56 8.83
CA LYS A 165 9.19 -15.23 7.65
C LYS A 165 9.30 -14.39 6.39
N SER A 166 9.40 -13.07 6.52
CA SER A 166 9.85 -12.20 5.43
C SER A 166 11.30 -12.49 5.02
N LYS A 167 12.01 -13.48 5.63
CA LYS A 167 13.24 -14.16 5.16
C LYS A 167 13.23 -14.70 3.71
N TYR A 168 12.24 -14.35 2.88
CA TYR A 168 12.52 -14.10 1.46
C TYR A 168 13.43 -12.86 1.24
N TYR A 169 13.83 -12.18 2.33
CA TYR A 169 14.88 -11.15 2.46
C TYR A 169 16.32 -11.63 2.20
N TYR A 170 16.57 -12.91 1.89
CA TYR A 170 17.91 -13.43 1.62
C TYR A 170 18.37 -13.18 0.17
N SER A 171 18.81 -11.95 -0.09
CA SER A 171 19.91 -11.67 -1.04
C SER A 171 21.11 -10.99 -0.37
N PHE A 172 21.05 -10.77 0.95
CA PHE A 172 22.04 -9.99 1.71
C PHE A 172 23.15 -10.81 2.42
N ARG A 173 23.37 -12.07 2.02
CA ARG A 173 24.48 -12.89 2.58
C ARG A 173 25.43 -13.50 1.55
N LYS A 174 25.62 -12.82 0.40
CA LYS A 174 26.65 -13.21 -0.57
C LYS A 174 27.65 -12.10 -0.94
N TYR A 175 27.57 -10.93 -0.31
CA TYR A 175 28.45 -9.79 -0.66
C TYR A 175 29.06 -9.04 0.53
N PHE A 176 28.98 -9.58 1.75
CA PHE A 176 29.86 -9.21 2.87
C PHE A 176 30.17 -10.46 3.69
#